data_AF-A0A2H1VGV2-F1
#
_entry.id   AF-A0A2H1VGV2-F1
#
_cell.length_a   1.000
_cell.length_b   1.000
_cell.length_c   1.000
_cell.angle_alpha   90.00
_cell.angle_beta   90.00
_cell.angle_gamma   90.00
#
_symmetry.space_group_name_H-M   'P 1'
#
loop_
_entity.id
_entity.type
_entity.pdbx_description
1 polymer ?
#
loop_
_entity_poly.entity_id
_entity_poly.type
_entity_poly.pdbx_seq_one_letter_code
_entity_poly.pdbx_strand_id
1 'polypeptide(L)'
;MNDTVGVSNDTWQWYREVIRSWLEDPGVHVFEGLNMTALKMDEAYMVGSSEINVGVYSVSDDCFRCPFKLQRNISAGEERVWVTNTARRSTWRVYANYTEQYVTAGDTSGLLCQLRPEMGEFGVYRLNASTEGCDIRTVREPVDIYLQM
;
A
#
# COMPACT_ATOMS: atom_id res chain seq x y z
N MET A 1 4.41 -50.72 -16.76
CA MET A 1 5.55 -49.84 -16.38
C MET A 1 4.93 -48.62 -15.72
N ASN A 2 4.97 -48.55 -14.39
CA ASN A 2 4.46 -47.43 -13.60
C ASN A 2 5.64 -46.54 -13.24
N ASP A 3 5.87 -45.50 -14.03
CA ASP A 3 6.87 -44.49 -13.70
C ASP A 3 6.29 -43.51 -12.69
N THR A 4 6.35 -43.88 -11.41
CA THR A 4 6.24 -42.91 -10.33
C THR A 4 7.53 -42.10 -10.33
N VAL A 5 7.53 -40.96 -11.01
CA VAL A 5 8.58 -39.94 -10.89
C VAL A 5 8.56 -39.44 -9.46
N GLY A 6 9.41 -40.02 -8.61
CA GLY A 6 9.65 -39.53 -7.26
C GLY A 6 10.37 -38.20 -7.34
N VAL A 7 9.62 -37.09 -7.27
CA VAL A 7 10.21 -35.76 -7.16
C VAL A 7 10.96 -35.71 -5.83
N SER A 8 12.29 -35.54 -5.90
CA SER A 8 13.12 -35.49 -4.69
C SER A 8 12.77 -34.23 -3.88
N ASN A 9 12.87 -34.32 -2.56
CA ASN A 9 12.59 -33.21 -1.66
C ASN A 9 13.43 -31.95 -1.99
N ASP A 10 14.68 -32.13 -2.43
CA ASP A 10 15.57 -31.04 -2.85
C ASP A 10 15.05 -30.31 -4.10
N THR A 11 14.45 -31.03 -5.04
CA THR A 11 13.91 -30.42 -6.26
C THR A 11 12.72 -29.51 -5.91
N TRP A 12 11.85 -29.95 -4.99
CA TRP A 12 10.72 -29.14 -4.52
C TRP A 12 11.11 -27.90 -3.73
N GLN A 13 12.16 -27.98 -2.91
CA GLN A 13 12.67 -26.82 -2.18
C GLN A 13 13.22 -25.77 -3.15
N TRP A 14 14.03 -26.19 -4.11
CA TRP A 14 14.55 -25.30 -5.15
C TRP A 14 13.43 -24.62 -5.95
N TYR A 15 12.42 -25.37 -6.41
CA TYR A 15 11.29 -24.77 -7.13
C TYR A 15 10.54 -23.73 -6.27
N ARG A 16 10.34 -24.00 -4.98
CA ARG A 16 9.70 -23.03 -4.06
C ARG A 16 10.54 -21.77 -3.89
N GLU A 17 11.85 -21.90 -3.79
CA GLU A 17 12.76 -20.76 -3.64
C GLU A 17 12.78 -19.89 -4.90
N VAL A 18 12.86 -20.51 -6.08
CA VAL A 18 12.83 -19.78 -7.35
C VAL A 18 11.50 -19.05 -7.55
N ILE A 19 10.37 -19.74 -7.33
CA ILE A 19 9.05 -19.13 -7.48
C ILE A 19 8.84 -18.01 -6.45
N ARG A 20 9.29 -18.19 -5.20
CA ARG A 20 9.21 -17.14 -4.18
C ARG A 20 10.06 -15.94 -4.58
N SER A 21 11.30 -16.16 -5.01
CA SER A 21 12.19 -15.08 -5.46
C SER A 21 11.61 -14.31 -6.64
N TRP A 22 10.88 -14.99 -7.52
CA TRP A 22 10.23 -14.38 -8.68
C TRP A 22 9.01 -13.54 -8.28
N LEU A 23 8.17 -14.07 -7.38
CA LEU A 23 6.99 -13.35 -6.88
C LEU A 23 7.34 -12.19 -5.95
N GLU A 24 8.47 -12.27 -5.23
CA GLU A 24 8.94 -11.23 -4.31
C GLU A 24 9.92 -10.24 -4.97
N ASP A 25 10.07 -10.26 -6.31
CA ASP A 25 10.95 -9.33 -7.02
C ASP A 25 10.24 -7.99 -7.28
N PRO A 26 10.62 -6.89 -6.62
CA PRO A 26 10.06 -5.57 -6.89
C PRO A 26 10.49 -5.02 -8.25
N GLY A 27 11.40 -5.66 -8.99
CA GLY A 27 11.93 -5.24 -10.29
C GLY A 27 13.02 -4.15 -10.22
N VAL A 28 13.12 -3.44 -9.10
CA VAL A 28 14.22 -2.51 -8.77
C VAL A 28 14.54 -2.59 -7.29
N HIS A 29 15.81 -2.44 -6.90
CA HIS A 29 16.19 -2.48 -5.48
C HIS A 29 15.89 -1.17 -4.74
N VAL A 30 16.06 -0.02 -5.40
CA VAL A 30 15.88 1.31 -4.81
C VAL A 30 15.12 2.21 -5.78
N PHE A 31 14.17 2.99 -5.27
CA PHE A 31 13.43 3.99 -6.03
C PHE A 31 13.23 5.26 -5.19
N GLU A 32 13.67 6.43 -5.66
CA GLU A 32 13.63 7.70 -4.90
C GLU A 32 14.23 7.60 -3.47
N GLY A 33 15.24 6.74 -3.27
CA GLY A 33 15.84 6.49 -1.95
C GLY A 33 15.05 5.52 -1.05
N LEU A 34 13.92 5.00 -1.52
CA LEU A 34 13.13 3.96 -0.87
C LEU A 34 13.71 2.59 -1.19
N ASN A 35 13.86 1.75 -0.16
CA ASN A 35 14.36 0.39 -0.31
C ASN A 35 13.23 -0.56 -0.71
N MET A 36 13.08 -0.84 -2.00
CA MET A 36 11.96 -1.61 -2.53
C MET A 36 12.02 -3.09 -2.13
N THR A 37 13.22 -3.65 -1.87
CA THR A 37 13.35 -5.03 -1.38
C THR A 37 12.92 -5.20 0.07
N ALA A 38 12.64 -4.10 0.78
CA ALA A 38 12.09 -4.16 2.12
C ALA A 38 10.56 -4.36 2.13
N LEU A 39 9.89 -4.13 1.00
CA LEU A 39 8.46 -4.41 0.84
C LEU A 39 8.24 -5.92 0.74
N LYS A 40 7.14 -6.39 1.33
CA LYS A 40 6.67 -7.77 1.17
C LYS A 40 5.63 -7.85 0.06
N MET A 41 5.24 -9.08 -0.27
CA MET A 41 4.09 -9.37 -1.10
C MET A 41 2.86 -8.57 -0.60
N ASP A 42 2.10 -8.02 -1.54
CA ASP A 42 0.97 -7.14 -1.29
C ASP A 42 1.29 -5.88 -0.46
N GLU A 43 2.50 -5.33 -0.57
CA GLU A 43 2.88 -4.06 0.06
C GLU A 43 3.33 -3.02 -0.97
N ALA A 44 3.09 -1.75 -0.65
CA ALA A 44 3.53 -0.61 -1.45
C ALA A 44 3.98 0.55 -0.55
N TYR A 45 4.80 1.44 -1.10
CA TYR A 45 5.12 2.70 -0.44
C TYR A 45 4.09 3.78 -0.75
N MET A 46 3.72 4.53 0.27
CA MET A 46 2.94 5.76 0.17
C MET A 46 3.78 6.91 0.71
N VAL A 47 3.86 7.98 -0.08
CA VAL A 47 4.54 9.23 0.25
C VAL A 47 3.48 10.32 0.38
N GLY A 48 3.19 10.74 1.60
CA GLY A 48 2.20 11.78 1.88
C GLY A 48 2.85 13.13 2.10
N SER A 49 2.30 14.16 1.48
CA SER A 49 2.63 15.57 1.75
C SER A 49 1.36 16.38 1.93
N SER A 50 1.42 17.42 2.76
CA SER A 50 0.25 18.25 3.04
C SER A 50 0.64 19.69 3.39
N GLU A 51 -0.17 20.65 2.96
CA GLU A 51 -0.01 22.07 3.31
C GLU A 51 -0.49 22.38 4.74
N ILE A 52 -1.34 21.51 5.29
CA ILE A 52 -1.89 21.62 6.65
C ILE A 52 -1.64 20.31 7.42
N ASN A 53 -1.83 20.34 8.74
CA ASN A 53 -1.77 19.10 9.52
C ASN A 53 -2.96 18.20 9.14
N VAL A 54 -2.68 16.96 8.74
CA VAL A 54 -3.74 16.01 8.36
C VAL A 54 -3.49 14.61 8.92
N GLY A 55 -4.58 13.90 9.17
CA GLY A 55 -4.58 12.49 9.51
C GLY A 55 -5.15 11.69 8.34
N VAL A 56 -4.38 10.71 7.87
CA VAL A 56 -4.77 9.78 6.81
C VAL A 56 -5.28 8.50 7.46
N TYR A 57 -6.54 8.20 7.21
CA TYR A 57 -7.19 7.00 7.70
C TYR A 57 -7.55 6.08 6.54
N SER A 58 -7.56 4.77 6.78
CA SER A 58 -8.05 3.81 5.81
C SER A 58 -8.89 2.71 6.44
N VAL A 59 -9.74 2.11 5.61
CA VAL A 59 -10.51 0.91 5.94
C VAL A 59 -10.48 -0.02 4.73
N SER A 60 -10.37 -1.33 4.98
CA SER A 60 -10.49 -2.32 3.91
C SER A 60 -11.94 -2.38 3.42
N ASP A 61 -12.13 -2.47 2.10
CA ASP A 61 -13.46 -2.57 1.50
C ASP A 61 -14.15 -3.90 1.82
N ASP A 62 -13.37 -4.93 2.14
CA ASP A 62 -13.89 -6.24 2.54
C ASP A 62 -14.46 -6.23 3.97
N CYS A 63 -14.23 -5.16 4.74
CA CYS A 63 -14.77 -5.07 6.09
C CYS A 63 -16.12 -4.34 6.13
N PHE A 64 -17.17 -5.08 6.51
CA PHE A 64 -18.47 -4.51 6.83
C PHE A 64 -18.49 -3.98 8.27
N ARG A 65 -18.66 -2.66 8.45
CA ARG A 65 -18.75 -1.94 9.74
C ARG A 65 -17.44 -1.76 10.51
N CYS A 66 -16.28 -1.90 9.87
CA CYS A 66 -15.03 -1.46 10.50
C CYS A 66 -14.97 0.07 10.61
N PRO A 67 -14.44 0.62 11.71
CA PRO A 67 -14.01 2.02 11.72
C PRO A 67 -12.79 2.21 10.82
N PHE A 68 -12.63 3.43 10.33
CA PHE A 68 -11.41 3.87 9.66
C PHE A 68 -10.28 3.94 10.67
N LYS A 69 -9.11 3.36 10.34
CA LYS A 69 -7.93 3.34 11.20
C LYS A 69 -6.90 4.36 10.72
N LEU A 70 -6.32 5.11 11.64
CA LEU A 70 -5.24 6.04 11.36
C LEU A 70 -4.01 5.28 10.83
N GLN A 71 -3.62 5.59 9.59
CA GLN A 71 -2.42 5.05 8.95
C GLN A 71 -1.22 5.93 9.30
N ARG A 72 -1.34 7.24 9.03
CA ARG A 72 -0.31 8.23 9.31
C ARG A 72 -0.89 9.62 9.53
N ASN A 73 -0.12 10.42 10.25
CA ASN A 73 -0.29 11.86 10.31
C ASN A 73 0.79 12.55 9.47
N ILE A 74 0.44 13.66 8.85
CA ILE A 74 1.32 14.48 8.02
C ILE A 74 1.24 15.89 8.59
N SER A 75 2.36 16.40 9.07
CA SER A 75 2.46 17.79 9.51
C SER A 75 2.50 18.72 8.30
N ALA A 76 2.03 19.95 8.48
CA ALA A 76 2.09 20.98 7.45
C ALA A 76 3.54 21.18 6.94
N GLY A 77 3.74 21.05 5.63
CA GLY A 77 5.03 21.22 4.97
C GLY A 77 6.00 20.04 5.13
N GLU A 78 5.59 18.95 5.79
CA GLU A 78 6.41 17.74 5.91
C GLU A 78 5.98 16.67 4.89
N GLU A 79 6.96 15.92 4.42
CA GLU A 79 6.73 14.67 3.69
C GLU A 79 6.90 13.49 4.64
N ARG A 80 5.97 12.53 4.56
CA ARG A 80 6.01 11.30 5.35
C ARG A 80 5.90 10.09 4.44
N VAL A 81 6.69 9.07 4.73
CA VAL A 81 6.67 7.80 4.01
C VAL A 81 6.16 6.69 4.94
N TRP A 82 5.30 5.83 4.42
CA TRP A 82 4.87 4.63 5.11
C TRP A 82 4.57 3.50 4.14
N VAL A 83 4.56 2.28 4.67
CA VAL A 83 4.17 1.08 3.94
C VAL A 83 2.66 0.87 4.11
N THR A 84 1.99 0.53 3.02
CA THR A 84 0.57 0.19 3.02
C THR A 84 0.35 -1.19 2.42
N ASN A 85 -0.67 -1.89 2.91
CA ASN A 85 -1.06 -3.18 2.38
C ASN A 85 -2.00 -2.99 1.18
N THR A 86 -1.67 -3.63 0.07
CA THR A 86 -2.39 -3.57 -1.21
C THR A 86 -3.15 -4.86 -1.52
N ALA A 87 -3.11 -5.86 -0.63
CA ALA A 87 -3.78 -7.16 -0.82
C ALA A 87 -5.27 -7.01 -1.06
N ARG A 88 -5.88 -5.98 -0.43
CA ARG A 88 -7.29 -5.63 -0.55
C ARG A 88 -7.42 -4.15 -0.90
N ARG A 89 -8.43 -3.84 -1.71
CA ARG A 89 -8.83 -2.45 -1.94
C ARG A 89 -9.26 -1.82 -0.61
N SER A 90 -8.90 -0.55 -0.45
CA SER A 90 -9.21 0.20 0.76
C SER A 90 -9.75 1.58 0.42
N THR A 91 -10.70 2.03 1.22
CA THR A 91 -11.21 3.39 1.19
C THR A 91 -10.42 4.24 2.16
N TRP A 92 -9.96 5.40 1.70
CA TRP A 92 -9.11 6.32 2.44
C TRP A 92 -9.87 7.62 2.72
N ARG A 93 -9.62 8.19 3.89
CA ARG A 93 -10.17 9.48 4.31
C ARG A 93 -9.09 10.33 4.95
N VAL A 94 -9.10 11.61 4.64
CA VAL A 94 -8.14 12.57 5.18
C VAL A 94 -8.88 13.62 5.99
N TYR A 95 -8.40 13.89 7.21
CA TYR A 95 -9.02 14.83 8.15
C TYR A 95 -8.02 15.89 8.60
N ALA A 96 -8.46 17.15 8.71
CA ALA A 96 -7.61 18.29 9.13
C ALA A 96 -7.36 18.36 10.65
N ASN A 97 -8.17 17.67 11.47
CA ASN A 97 -8.09 17.69 12.93
C ASN A 97 -8.17 16.26 13.47
N TYR A 98 -7.10 15.50 13.30
CA TYR A 98 -7.01 14.12 13.78
C TYR A 98 -6.62 14.09 15.26
N THR A 99 -7.38 13.32 16.05
CA THR A 99 -7.11 13.11 17.48
C THR A 99 -7.23 11.65 17.85
N GLU A 100 -8.18 10.95 17.24
CA GLU A 100 -8.50 9.56 17.53
C GLU A 100 -7.77 8.60 16.59
N GLN A 101 -7.41 7.42 17.10
CA GLN A 101 -6.82 6.36 16.29
C GLN A 101 -7.82 5.71 15.33
N TYR A 102 -9.11 5.79 15.64
CA TYR A 102 -10.19 5.20 14.87
C TYR A 102 -11.31 6.23 14.68
N VAL A 103 -11.88 6.28 13.48
CA VAL A 103 -12.99 7.19 13.16
C VAL A 103 -14.13 6.39 12.54
N THR A 104 -15.36 6.66 12.94
CA THR A 104 -16.53 5.94 12.41
C THR A 104 -16.88 6.45 11.01
N ALA A 105 -17.49 5.59 10.19
CA ALA A 105 -17.87 5.97 8.82
C ALA A 105 -18.86 7.14 8.75
N GLY A 106 -19.66 7.36 9.80
CA GLY A 106 -20.62 8.46 9.90
C GLY A 106 -20.00 9.79 10.31
N ASP A 107 -18.76 9.81 10.78
CA ASP A 107 -18.09 11.06 11.16
C ASP A 107 -17.48 11.74 9.93
N THR A 108 -18.06 12.87 9.55
CA THR A 108 -17.60 13.73 8.46
C THR A 108 -17.00 15.03 8.98
N SER A 109 -16.84 15.17 10.29
CA SER A 109 -16.37 16.41 10.92
C SER A 109 -14.91 16.64 10.57
N GLY A 110 -14.63 17.69 9.78
CA GLY A 110 -13.26 17.99 9.34
C GLY A 110 -12.72 17.02 8.28
N LEU A 111 -13.58 16.25 7.61
CA LEU A 111 -13.24 15.44 6.45
C LEU A 111 -12.89 16.36 5.27
N LEU A 112 -11.66 16.25 4.76
CA LEU A 112 -11.21 16.99 3.58
C LEU A 112 -11.58 16.27 2.29
N CYS A 113 -11.36 14.95 2.26
CA CYS A 113 -11.55 14.14 1.06
C CYS A 113 -11.77 12.67 1.42
N GLN A 114 -12.44 11.95 0.51
CA GLN A 114 -12.53 10.51 0.52
C GLN A 114 -12.05 9.98 -0.83
N LEU A 115 -11.13 9.02 -0.79
CA LEU A 115 -10.49 8.46 -1.96
C LEU A 115 -10.57 6.93 -1.91
N ARG A 116 -10.49 6.29 -3.07
CA ARG A 116 -10.39 4.84 -3.19
C ARG A 116 -9.26 4.51 -4.17
N PRO A 117 -7.99 4.66 -3.73
CA PRO A 117 -6.85 4.51 -4.63
C PRO A 117 -6.72 3.07 -5.12
N GLU A 118 -6.40 2.92 -6.41
CA GLU A 118 -6.03 1.62 -6.98
C GLU A 118 -4.52 1.45 -6.82
N MET A 119 -4.14 0.71 -5.78
CA MET A 119 -2.75 0.41 -5.46
C MET A 119 -2.47 -1.07 -5.76
N GLY A 120 -1.30 -1.33 -6.32
CA GLY A 120 -0.78 -2.66 -6.58
C GLY A 120 0.54 -2.89 -5.85
N GLU A 121 1.00 -4.13 -5.94
CA GLU A 121 2.21 -4.61 -5.27
C GLU A 121 3.47 -3.88 -5.73
N PHE A 122 4.37 -3.60 -4.78
CA PHE A 122 5.66 -2.93 -4.98
C PHE A 122 5.55 -1.53 -5.64
N GLY A 123 4.34 -0.96 -5.70
CA GLY A 123 4.12 0.38 -6.23
C GLY A 123 4.66 1.48 -5.30
N VAL A 124 4.87 2.67 -5.87
CA VAL A 124 5.15 3.89 -5.10
C VAL A 124 4.11 4.94 -5.45
N TYR A 125 3.36 5.37 -4.45
CA TYR A 125 2.25 6.30 -4.59
C TYR A 125 2.53 7.58 -3.81
N ARG A 126 2.02 8.70 -4.30
CA ARG A 126 2.13 9.99 -3.62
C ARG A 126 0.77 10.59 -3.37
N LEU A 127 0.48 10.86 -2.10
CA LEU A 127 -0.71 11.53 -1.62
C LEU A 127 -0.38 13.01 -1.35
N ASN A 128 -1.09 13.90 -2.01
CA ASN A 128 -1.04 15.34 -1.73
C ASN A 128 -2.37 15.75 -1.12
N ALA A 129 -2.35 16.30 0.08
CA ALA A 129 -3.54 16.81 0.76
C ALA A 129 -3.46 18.34 0.91
N SER A 130 -4.57 19.02 0.62
CA SER A 130 -4.73 20.46 0.83
C SER A 130 -6.11 20.75 1.43
N THR A 131 -6.40 22.02 1.68
CA THR A 131 -7.73 22.47 2.10
C THR A 131 -8.78 22.32 1.00
N GLU A 132 -8.36 22.25 -0.27
CA GLU A 132 -9.25 22.17 -1.44
C GLU A 132 -9.58 20.72 -1.82
N GLY A 133 -8.76 19.76 -1.40
CA GLY A 133 -8.98 18.34 -1.67
C GLY A 133 -7.72 17.50 -1.51
N CYS A 134 -7.78 16.29 -2.05
CA CYS A 134 -6.64 15.37 -2.04
C CYS A 134 -6.48 14.70 -3.39
N ASP A 135 -5.24 14.47 -3.76
CA ASP A 135 -4.88 13.76 -4.99
C ASP A 135 -3.91 12.63 -4.66
N ILE A 136 -4.10 11.48 -5.31
CA ILE A 136 -3.16 10.35 -5.24
C ILE A 136 -2.69 10.06 -6.65
N ARG A 137 -1.36 10.10 -6.82
CA ARG A 137 -0.70 9.76 -8.08
C ARG A 137 0.23 8.58 -7.93
N THR A 138 0.25 7.72 -8.93
CA THR A 138 1.24 6.65 -9.07
C THR A 138 2.55 7.27 -9.56
N VAL A 139 3.61 7.14 -8.77
CA VAL A 139 4.96 7.60 -9.13
C VAL A 139 5.76 6.46 -9.74
N ARG A 140 5.55 5.24 -9.24
CA ARG A 140 6.05 4.00 -9.82
C ARG A 140 4.91 3.03 -9.98
N GLU A 141 4.74 2.53 -11.19
CA GLU A 141 3.75 1.49 -11.48
C GLU A 141 4.02 0.23 -10.66
N PRO A 142 2.97 -0.42 -10.14
CA PRO A 142 3.11 -1.68 -9.44
C PRO A 142 3.64 -2.76 -10.38
N VAL A 143 4.29 -3.77 -9.82
CA VAL A 143 4.72 -4.92 -10.61
C VAL A 143 3.51 -5.78 -10.89
N ASP A 144 3.29 -6.10 -12.17
CA ASP A 144 2.33 -7.12 -12.56
C ASP A 144 3.09 -8.43 -12.83
N ILE A 145 2.95 -9.38 -11.91
CA ILE A 145 3.56 -10.70 -12.01
C ILE A 145 3.07 -11.49 -13.24
N TYR A 146 1.95 -11.09 -13.85
CA TYR A 146 1.41 -11.72 -15.06
C TYR A 146 1.94 -11.09 -16.35
N LEU A 147 2.57 -9.92 -16.30
CA LEU A 147 3.15 -9.22 -17.46
C LEU A 147 4.66 -9.45 -17.62
N GLN A 148 5.29 -10.26 -16.75
CA GLN A 148 6.67 -10.69 -16.95
C GLN A 148 6.73 -11.76 -18.05
N MET A 149 6.72 -11.32 -19.32
CA MET A 149 7.05 -12.11 -20.51
C MET A 149 8.26 -11.53 -21.22
#